data_AF-A0A7D6I0M3-F1
#
_entry.id   AF-A0A7D6I0M3-F1
#
_cell.length_a   1.000
_cell.length_b   1.000
_cell.length_c   1.000
_cell.angle_alpha   90.00
_cell.angle_beta   90.00
_cell.angle_gamma   90.00
#
_symmetry.space_group_name_H-M   'P 1'
#
loop_
_entity.id
_entity.type
_entity.pdbx_description
1 polymer ?
#
loop_
_entity_poly.entity_id
_entity_poly.type
_entity_poly.pdbx_seq_one_letter_code
_entity_poly.pdbx_strand_id
1 'polypeptide(L)'
;MRLVNDPEQPAPLIAGLEVAGAALFWVVTDPPDAADAVQVSLTDPARADWLWRVVGADGHLAILSAAAGTTDLPDVAIVPGSLAALRRLAIGHWLRRWWPASRRDGIPGLDAALLDVEVALLTAAAQAFFSDDTLDSDAAALLAPHAAALTAHLGTSDRRVRELVRASAELADEIGVDGSGWPELSAALDNSANAPAVPSGRQDDYALAAGSDAAPGTAAIGRGVASINWAAVPPGIFDAAEDTVEWRVAVSGPTVIAVVRAAVIGPHPATDIAVRVQSGDVAGTAALDARGGAVVALVDAQGRALLESDAWNHDWPPTSVVVGAGVSEAREIRDQIRQWVRTRLDQPPQDAFLAEILAAESTY
;
A
#
# COMPACT_ATOMS: atom_id res chain seq x y z
N MET A 1 17.82 -6.64 19.19
CA MET A 1 17.64 -5.36 18.47
C MET A 1 18.88 -5.13 17.63
N ARG A 2 18.76 -4.78 16.34
CA ARG A 2 19.95 -4.46 15.52
C ARG A 2 19.96 -2.96 15.21
N LEU A 3 21.00 -2.24 15.62
CA LEU A 3 21.17 -0.85 15.18
C LEU A 3 21.73 -0.83 13.76
N VAL A 4 21.06 -0.13 12.86
CA VAL A 4 21.44 -0.01 11.43
C VAL A 4 21.36 1.45 11.00
N ASN A 5 22.13 1.82 9.98
CA ASN A 5 22.00 3.14 9.35
C ASN A 5 20.82 3.16 8.37
N ASP A 6 20.74 2.14 7.51
CA ASP A 6 19.72 1.95 6.48
C ASP A 6 19.12 0.53 6.55
N PRO A 7 17.86 0.33 6.14
CA PRO A 7 17.27 -1.00 6.05
C PRO A 7 17.94 -1.82 4.96
N GLU A 8 18.26 -3.08 5.25
CA GLU A 8 18.97 -3.97 4.31
C GLU A 8 18.08 -4.55 3.21
N GLN A 9 16.76 -4.47 3.38
CA GLN A 9 15.77 -5.12 2.51
C GLN A 9 14.96 -4.07 1.73
N PRO A 10 14.48 -4.41 0.52
CA PRO A 10 13.74 -3.49 -0.34
C PRO A 10 12.35 -3.15 0.22
N ALA A 11 11.84 -1.99 -0.20
CA ALA A 11 10.66 -1.35 0.38
C ALA A 11 9.42 -2.22 0.58
N PRO A 12 8.98 -3.10 -0.35
CA PRO A 12 7.77 -3.87 -0.11
C PRO A 12 8.00 -5.05 0.86
N LEU A 13 9.24 -5.40 1.20
CA LEU A 13 9.54 -6.41 2.23
C LEU A 13 9.66 -5.82 3.64
N ILE A 14 9.71 -4.50 3.77
CA ILE A 14 9.93 -3.82 5.05
C ILE A 14 8.72 -3.01 5.47
N ALA A 15 8.22 -3.28 6.67
CA ALA A 15 7.36 -2.37 7.39
C ALA A 15 8.23 -1.42 8.21
N GLY A 16 8.14 -0.12 7.91
CA GLY A 16 8.84 0.94 8.65
C GLY A 16 7.87 1.73 9.53
N LEU A 17 8.37 2.24 10.65
CA LEU A 17 7.65 3.19 11.52
C LEU A 17 8.62 4.23 12.06
N GLU A 18 8.35 5.51 11.82
CA GLU A 18 9.08 6.61 12.46
C GLU A 18 8.51 6.88 13.85
N VAL A 19 9.38 6.90 14.86
CA VAL A 19 9.07 7.25 16.24
C VAL A 19 10.01 8.37 16.71
N ALA A 20 9.76 8.93 17.90
CA ALA A 20 10.59 10.02 18.42
C ALA A 20 12.08 9.60 18.48
N GLY A 21 12.91 10.26 17.67
CA GLY A 21 14.36 10.05 17.64
C GLY A 21 14.84 8.75 16.97
N ALA A 22 13.96 7.97 16.33
CA ALA A 22 14.36 6.74 15.64
C ALA A 22 13.39 6.30 14.53
N ALA A 23 13.87 5.43 13.65
CA ALA A 23 13.04 4.65 12.73
C ALA A 23 13.18 3.16 13.05
N LEU A 24 12.05 2.46 13.09
CA LEU A 24 11.95 1.03 13.36
C LEU A 24 11.57 0.30 12.07
N PHE A 25 12.23 -0.83 11.79
CA PHE A 25 12.00 -1.61 10.59
C PHE A 25 11.84 -3.09 10.93
N TRP A 26 10.84 -3.72 10.30
CA TRP A 26 10.58 -5.16 10.39
C TRP A 26 10.46 -5.74 8.99
N VAL A 27 11.01 -6.94 8.79
CA VAL A 27 10.69 -7.75 7.61
C VAL A 27 9.27 -8.28 7.78
N VAL A 28 8.39 -7.99 6.82
CA VAL A 28 6.95 -8.31 6.96
C VAL A 28 6.68 -9.81 7.01
N THR A 29 7.52 -10.60 6.36
CA THR A 29 7.42 -12.05 6.29
C THR A 29 7.97 -12.77 7.51
N ASP A 30 8.71 -12.07 8.39
CA ASP A 30 9.25 -12.65 9.61
C ASP A 30 8.16 -12.82 10.68
N PRO A 31 8.21 -13.92 11.46
CA PRO A 31 7.27 -14.15 12.55
C PRO A 31 7.42 -13.08 13.65
N PRO A 32 6.33 -12.71 14.36
CA PRO A 32 6.35 -11.67 15.39
C PRO A 32 7.38 -11.89 16.52
N ASP A 33 7.64 -13.16 16.86
CA ASP A 33 8.49 -13.56 17.99
C ASP A 33 9.96 -13.79 17.60
N ALA A 34 10.37 -13.44 16.38
CA ALA A 34 11.77 -13.56 15.99
C ALA A 34 12.65 -12.62 16.87
N ALA A 35 13.61 -13.20 17.60
CA ALA A 35 14.43 -12.52 18.61
C ALA A 35 15.26 -11.32 18.07
N ASP A 36 15.47 -11.27 16.74
CA ASP A 36 16.19 -10.22 16.01
C ASP A 36 15.29 -9.42 15.05
N ALA A 37 13.96 -9.50 15.17
CA ALA A 37 13.01 -9.03 14.16
C ALA A 37 13.03 -7.52 13.87
N VAL A 38 13.60 -6.70 14.77
CA VAL A 38 13.60 -5.25 14.63
C VAL A 38 14.99 -4.70 14.34
N GLN A 39 15.08 -3.97 13.24
CA GLN A 39 16.19 -3.07 12.92
C GLN A 39 15.81 -1.66 13.36
N VAL A 40 16.72 -0.96 14.03
CA VAL A 40 16.50 0.37 14.59
C VAL A 40 17.56 1.32 14.05
N SER A 41 17.13 2.41 13.42
CA SER A 41 18.02 3.50 13.04
C SER A 41 17.77 4.67 13.97
N LEU A 42 18.76 5.04 14.78
CA LEU A 42 18.66 6.17 15.71
C LEU A 42 19.02 7.46 14.98
N THR A 43 18.07 8.40 14.92
CA THR A 43 18.25 9.71 14.30
C THR A 43 18.58 10.78 15.34
N ASP A 44 17.95 10.70 16.52
CA ASP A 44 18.21 11.56 17.68
C ASP A 44 18.00 10.76 18.98
N PRO A 45 19.06 10.16 19.53
CA PRO A 45 18.99 9.38 20.78
C PRO A 45 18.45 10.16 21.97
N ALA A 46 18.59 11.49 22.00
CA ALA A 46 18.09 12.31 23.10
C ALA A 46 16.56 12.48 23.06
N ARG A 47 15.95 12.39 21.88
CA ARG A 47 14.47 12.37 21.72
C ARG A 47 13.86 10.98 21.94
N ALA A 48 14.67 9.93 21.94
CA ALA A 48 14.22 8.54 22.08
C ALA A 48 14.04 8.09 23.54
N ASP A 49 13.39 8.89 24.39
CA ASP A 49 13.15 8.55 25.81
C ASP A 49 12.38 7.23 25.95
N TRP A 50 11.44 6.94 25.04
CA TRP A 50 10.67 5.70 25.03
C TRP A 50 11.53 4.42 25.05
N LEU A 51 12.79 4.47 24.62
CA LEU A 51 13.71 3.33 24.63
C LEU A 51 13.86 2.71 26.01
N TRP A 52 13.80 3.48 27.12
CA TRP A 52 13.92 2.88 28.46
C TRP A 52 12.82 1.84 28.74
N ARG A 53 11.65 1.96 28.10
CA ARG A 53 10.55 0.98 28.20
C ARG A 53 10.83 -0.31 27.43
N VAL A 54 11.71 -0.24 26.44
CA VAL A 54 12.03 -1.31 25.50
C VAL A 54 13.29 -2.05 25.89
N VAL A 55 14.30 -1.33 26.39
CA VAL A 55 15.62 -1.91 26.74
C VAL A 55 15.96 -1.81 28.22
N GLY A 56 15.06 -1.27 29.04
CA GLY A 56 15.33 -0.96 30.45
C GLY A 56 16.23 0.26 30.64
N ALA A 57 16.38 0.70 31.89
CA ALA A 57 17.20 1.86 32.23
C ALA A 57 18.68 1.67 31.88
N ASP A 58 19.24 0.49 32.19
CA ASP A 58 20.66 0.19 31.94
C ASP A 58 20.96 0.13 30.44
N GLY A 59 20.07 -0.50 29.65
CA GLY A 59 20.19 -0.56 28.19
C GLY A 59 20.09 0.82 27.55
N HIS A 60 19.18 1.68 28.03
CA HIS A 60 19.04 3.04 27.53
C HIS A 60 20.29 3.90 27.82
N LEU A 61 20.85 3.81 29.02
CA LEU A 61 22.10 4.51 29.36
C LEU A 61 23.29 4.01 28.52
N ALA A 62 23.35 2.72 28.23
CA ALA A 62 24.36 2.15 27.33
C ALA A 62 24.24 2.72 25.91
N ILE A 63 23.02 2.84 25.37
CA ILE A 63 22.77 3.43 24.05
C ILE A 63 23.18 4.91 24.02
N LEU A 64 22.80 5.71 25.03
CA LEU A 64 23.19 7.12 25.11
C LEU A 64 24.71 7.30 25.21
N SER A 65 25.37 6.45 26.00
CA SER A 65 26.83 6.47 26.15
C SER A 65 27.53 6.13 24.83
N ALA A 66 27.03 5.12 24.10
CA ALA A 66 27.55 4.75 22.79
C ALA A 66 27.33 5.86 21.75
N ALA A 67 26.14 6.47 21.73
CA ALA A 67 25.83 7.59 20.83
C ALA A 67 26.70 8.83 21.09
N ALA A 68 27.09 9.07 22.34
CA ALA A 68 28.03 10.12 22.71
C ALA A 68 29.51 9.79 22.38
N GLY A 69 29.79 8.62 21.78
CA GLY A 69 31.13 8.16 21.45
C GLY A 69 31.99 7.77 22.67
N THR A 70 31.34 7.50 23.81
CA THR A 70 32.06 7.22 25.07
C THR A 70 32.39 5.74 25.26
N THR A 71 31.63 4.83 24.62
CA THR A 71 31.78 3.37 24.73
C THR A 71 31.29 2.68 23.45
N ASP A 72 31.74 1.45 23.19
CA ASP A 72 31.12 0.60 22.17
C ASP A 72 29.74 0.13 22.64
N LEU A 73 28.79 0.00 21.70
CA LEU A 73 27.43 -0.43 22.03
C LEU A 73 27.42 -1.92 22.46
N PRO A 74 26.96 -2.25 23.67
CA PRO A 74 26.79 -3.63 24.10
C PRO A 74 25.57 -4.28 23.42
N ASP A 75 25.48 -5.61 23.48
CA ASP A 75 24.25 -6.30 23.09
C ASP A 75 23.12 -5.93 24.06
N VAL A 76 22.03 -5.37 23.54
CA VAL A 76 20.93 -4.82 24.34
C VAL A 76 19.70 -5.72 24.21
N ALA A 77 19.32 -6.33 25.33
CA ALA A 77 18.13 -7.16 25.39
C ALA A 77 16.85 -6.30 25.32
N ILE A 78 15.90 -6.75 24.50
CA ILE A 78 14.56 -6.14 24.42
C ILE A 78 13.66 -6.80 25.46
N VAL A 79 12.87 -5.99 26.17
CA VAL A 79 11.78 -6.45 27.03
C VAL A 79 10.74 -7.17 26.16
N PRO A 80 10.46 -8.47 26.38
CA PRO A 80 9.55 -9.23 25.53
C PRO A 80 8.18 -8.55 25.36
N GLY A 81 7.72 -8.43 24.12
CA GLY A 81 6.42 -7.82 23.79
C GLY A 81 6.38 -6.29 23.80
N SER A 82 7.44 -5.59 24.23
CA SER A 82 7.43 -4.12 24.33
C SER A 82 7.24 -3.40 22.99
N LEU A 83 7.53 -4.07 21.88
CA LEU A 83 7.41 -3.55 20.51
C LEU A 83 6.22 -4.14 19.73
N ALA A 84 5.41 -5.01 20.33
CA ALA A 84 4.33 -5.69 19.61
C ALA A 84 3.31 -4.71 19.02
N ALA A 85 2.93 -3.68 19.78
CA ALA A 85 2.01 -2.63 19.31
C ALA A 85 2.62 -1.80 18.17
N LEU A 86 3.90 -1.41 18.27
CA LEU A 86 4.60 -0.66 17.23
C LEU A 86 4.79 -1.48 15.95
N ARG A 87 5.11 -2.77 16.09
CA ARG A 87 5.18 -3.69 14.94
C ARG A 87 3.81 -3.79 14.27
N ARG A 88 2.72 -3.97 15.03
CA ARG A 88 1.36 -4.01 14.46
C ARG A 88 1.04 -2.72 13.71
N LEU A 89 1.38 -1.57 14.29
CA LEU A 89 1.19 -0.27 13.64
C LEU A 89 1.99 -0.16 12.33
N ALA A 90 3.27 -0.54 12.34
CA ALA A 90 4.12 -0.57 11.14
C ALA A 90 3.54 -1.48 10.04
N ILE A 91 3.05 -2.67 10.41
CA ILE A 91 2.35 -3.57 9.49
C ILE A 91 1.08 -2.91 8.95
N GLY A 92 0.32 -2.17 9.77
CA GLY A 92 -0.83 -1.39 9.32
C GLY A 92 -0.47 -0.38 8.23
N HIS A 93 0.57 0.43 8.44
CA HIS A 93 1.08 1.35 7.39
C HIS A 93 1.56 0.60 6.14
N TRP A 94 2.19 -0.56 6.32
CA TRP A 94 2.59 -1.42 5.21
C TRP A 94 1.37 -1.92 4.42
N LEU A 95 0.31 -2.40 5.08
CA LEU A 95 -0.92 -2.86 4.43
C LEU A 95 -1.54 -1.76 3.58
N ARG A 96 -1.59 -0.53 4.11
CA ARG A 96 -2.12 0.64 3.39
C ARG A 96 -1.36 0.94 2.09
N ARG A 97 -0.05 0.69 2.07
CA ARG A 97 0.84 1.09 0.98
C ARG A 97 1.17 -0.03 0.00
N TRP A 98 1.21 -1.28 0.47
CA TRP A 98 1.82 -2.39 -0.26
C TRP A 98 0.93 -3.60 -0.41
N TRP A 99 -0.31 -3.58 0.13
CA TRP A 99 -1.21 -4.73 -0.01
C TRP A 99 -1.43 -5.09 -1.49
N PRO A 100 -1.08 -6.31 -1.92
CA PRO A 100 -1.05 -6.69 -3.33
C PRO A 100 -2.42 -7.20 -3.80
N ALA A 101 -3.43 -6.34 -3.73
CA ALA A 101 -4.76 -6.66 -4.23
C ALA A 101 -4.68 -7.08 -5.71
N SER A 102 -5.29 -8.22 -6.04
CA SER A 102 -5.23 -8.78 -7.37
C SER A 102 -6.45 -9.63 -7.68
N ARG A 103 -7.16 -9.30 -8.77
CA ARG A 103 -8.25 -10.14 -9.27
C ARG A 103 -7.71 -11.40 -9.91
N ARG A 104 -6.58 -11.29 -10.62
CA ARG A 104 -5.92 -12.41 -11.29
C ARG A 104 -5.41 -13.46 -10.31
N ASP A 105 -4.87 -13.02 -9.19
CA ASP A 105 -4.32 -13.88 -8.15
C ASP A 105 -5.32 -14.24 -7.05
N GLY A 106 -6.55 -13.73 -7.10
CA GLY A 106 -7.59 -13.97 -6.09
C GLY A 106 -7.28 -13.35 -4.73
N ILE A 107 -6.52 -12.25 -4.69
CA ILE A 107 -6.20 -11.51 -3.47
C ILE A 107 -7.19 -10.35 -3.35
N PRO A 108 -8.17 -10.40 -2.44
CA PRO A 108 -9.13 -9.32 -2.24
C PRO A 108 -8.43 -8.01 -1.81
N GLY A 109 -9.01 -6.87 -2.18
CA GLY A 109 -8.60 -5.59 -1.62
C GLY A 109 -9.05 -5.46 -0.16
N LEU A 110 -8.29 -4.70 0.63
CA LEU A 110 -8.68 -4.34 2.00
C LEU A 110 -9.60 -3.12 1.98
N ASP A 111 -10.56 -3.07 2.89
CA ASP A 111 -11.36 -1.87 3.11
C ASP A 111 -10.49 -0.76 3.72
N ALA A 112 -10.18 0.25 2.91
CA ALA A 112 -9.27 1.33 3.29
C ALA A 112 -9.80 2.15 4.47
N ALA A 113 -11.11 2.36 4.58
CA ALA A 113 -11.68 3.14 5.67
C ALA A 113 -11.54 2.40 7.01
N LEU A 114 -11.83 1.09 7.02
CA LEU A 114 -11.67 0.27 8.22
C LEU A 114 -10.20 0.12 8.62
N LEU A 115 -9.31 -0.13 7.66
CA LEU A 115 -7.87 -0.24 7.90
C LEU A 115 -7.32 1.07 8.48
N ASP A 116 -7.63 2.21 7.87
CA ASP A 116 -7.11 3.51 8.31
C ASP A 116 -7.63 3.89 9.71
N VAL A 117 -8.86 3.52 10.07
CA VAL A 117 -9.39 3.68 11.43
C VAL A 117 -8.59 2.85 12.44
N GLU A 118 -8.34 1.57 12.16
CA GLU A 118 -7.55 0.73 13.08
C GLU A 118 -6.12 1.25 13.23
N VAL A 119 -5.50 1.73 12.14
CA VAL A 119 -4.19 2.37 12.19
C VAL A 119 -4.24 3.64 13.03
N ALA A 120 -5.25 4.50 12.86
CA ALA A 120 -5.41 5.72 13.66
C ALA A 120 -5.58 5.42 15.16
N LEU A 121 -6.37 4.40 15.52
CA LEU A 121 -6.55 3.96 16.91
C LEU A 121 -5.23 3.42 17.50
N LEU A 122 -4.46 2.66 16.72
CA LEU A 122 -3.13 2.19 17.13
C LEU A 122 -2.14 3.34 17.30
N THR A 123 -2.17 4.34 16.41
CA THR A 123 -1.35 5.56 16.52
C THR A 123 -1.68 6.32 17.80
N ALA A 124 -2.96 6.56 18.09
CA ALA A 124 -3.39 7.21 19.34
C ALA A 124 -2.95 6.42 20.58
N ALA A 125 -3.10 5.09 20.58
CA ALA A 125 -2.63 4.25 21.69
C ALA A 125 -1.10 4.28 21.87
N ALA A 126 -0.34 4.55 20.80
CA ALA A 126 1.12 4.63 20.79
C ALA A 126 1.66 6.06 20.91
N GLN A 127 0.83 7.06 21.24
CA GLN A 127 1.22 8.47 21.36
C GLN A 127 2.50 8.73 22.19
N ALA A 128 2.76 7.91 23.21
CA ALA A 128 3.95 8.05 24.06
C ALA A 128 5.29 7.69 23.36
N PHE A 129 5.25 7.16 22.14
CA PHE A 129 6.43 6.87 21.31
C PHE A 129 6.68 7.95 20.25
N PHE A 130 5.72 8.84 20.03
CA PHE A 130 5.76 9.87 18.99
C PHE A 130 6.12 11.25 19.57
N SER A 131 6.41 12.18 18.66
CA SER A 131 6.54 13.61 18.95
C SER A 131 5.86 14.39 17.84
N ASP A 132 5.54 15.67 18.05
CA ASP A 132 4.74 16.46 17.10
C ASP A 132 5.28 16.51 15.65
N ASP A 133 6.56 16.19 15.44
CA ASP A 133 7.22 16.20 14.12
C ASP A 133 7.29 14.82 13.42
N THR A 134 6.81 13.72 14.01
CA THR A 134 6.95 12.37 13.41
C THR A 134 5.96 12.16 12.25
N LEU A 135 6.42 11.56 11.15
CA LEU A 135 5.59 11.34 9.95
C LEU A 135 4.36 10.45 10.22
N ASP A 136 4.53 9.40 11.02
CA ASP A 136 3.51 8.36 11.22
C ASP A 136 2.54 8.66 12.39
N SER A 137 2.62 9.84 13.02
CA SER A 137 1.78 10.19 14.17
C SER A 137 0.46 10.88 13.83
N ASP A 138 0.22 11.25 12.57
CA ASP A 138 -0.97 12.04 12.17
C ASP A 138 -2.24 11.17 12.04
N ALA A 139 -2.84 10.82 13.18
CA ALA A 139 -4.11 10.10 13.22
C ALA A 139 -5.27 10.88 12.61
N ALA A 140 -5.24 12.22 12.63
CA ALA A 140 -6.29 13.04 12.06
C ALA A 140 -6.32 12.95 10.53
N ALA A 141 -5.14 12.98 9.89
CA ALA A 141 -5.02 12.78 8.45
C ALA A 141 -5.45 11.37 8.00
N LEU A 142 -5.26 10.35 8.83
CA LEU A 142 -5.77 9.00 8.56
C LEU A 142 -7.31 8.97 8.52
N LEU A 143 -7.96 9.65 9.45
CA LEU A 143 -9.42 9.64 9.58
C LEU A 143 -10.11 10.57 8.58
N ALA A 144 -9.56 11.77 8.34
CA ALA A 144 -10.18 12.85 7.58
C ALA A 144 -10.95 12.43 6.30
N PRO A 145 -10.42 11.56 5.41
CA PRO A 145 -11.11 11.23 4.15
C PRO A 145 -12.29 10.25 4.29
N HIS A 146 -12.49 9.61 5.44
CA HIS A 146 -13.30 8.37 5.52
C HIS A 146 -14.73 8.51 6.04
N ALA A 147 -15.18 9.70 6.45
CA ALA A 147 -16.50 9.86 7.09
C ALA A 147 -17.67 9.29 6.26
N ALA A 148 -17.67 9.50 4.93
CA ALA A 148 -18.71 8.99 4.05
C ALA A 148 -18.69 7.45 3.92
N ALA A 149 -17.49 6.86 3.83
CA ALA A 149 -17.33 5.40 3.77
C ALA A 149 -17.75 4.74 5.09
N LEU A 150 -17.34 5.32 6.23
CA LEU A 150 -17.73 4.85 7.56
C LEU A 150 -19.25 4.96 7.80
N THR A 151 -19.88 6.02 7.28
CA THR A 151 -21.35 6.16 7.31
C THR A 151 -22.04 5.03 6.54
N ALA A 152 -21.52 4.64 5.38
CA ALA A 152 -22.05 3.53 4.60
C ALA A 152 -21.98 2.19 5.36
N HIS A 153 -20.98 2.02 6.22
CA HIS A 153 -20.86 0.83 7.07
C HIS A 153 -21.88 0.75 8.19
N LEU A 154 -22.58 1.84 8.57
CA LEU A 154 -23.62 1.76 9.62
C LEU A 154 -24.78 0.83 9.27
N GLY A 155 -25.01 0.58 7.98
CA GLY A 155 -26.02 -0.38 7.51
C GLY A 155 -25.62 -1.86 7.67
N THR A 156 -24.38 -2.15 8.07
CA THR A 156 -23.92 -3.54 8.26
C THR A 156 -24.50 -4.20 9.51
N SER A 157 -24.72 -5.51 9.44
CA SER A 157 -25.08 -6.32 10.62
C SER A 157 -23.87 -6.70 11.47
N ASP A 158 -22.65 -6.60 10.93
CA ASP A 158 -21.40 -6.96 11.62
C ASP A 158 -21.14 -6.03 12.81
N ARG A 159 -21.09 -6.62 14.00
CA ARG A 159 -20.85 -5.91 15.25
C ARG A 159 -19.44 -5.32 15.32
N ARG A 160 -18.42 -6.03 14.81
CA ARG A 160 -17.01 -5.60 14.85
C ARG A 160 -16.83 -4.29 14.08
N VAL A 161 -17.46 -4.21 12.90
CA VAL A 161 -17.44 -3.01 12.06
C VAL A 161 -18.12 -1.83 12.75
N ARG A 162 -19.31 -2.03 13.34
CA ARG A 162 -20.00 -0.96 14.07
C ARG A 162 -19.26 -0.47 15.31
N GLU A 163 -18.58 -1.36 16.02
CA GLU A 163 -17.73 -1.00 17.16
C GLU A 163 -16.54 -0.16 16.68
N LEU A 164 -15.91 -0.54 15.57
CA LEU A 164 -14.81 0.21 14.98
C LEU A 164 -15.23 1.61 14.48
N VAL A 165 -16.38 1.71 13.81
CA VAL A 165 -16.94 3.00 13.37
C VAL A 165 -17.25 3.90 14.56
N ARG A 166 -17.78 3.37 15.66
CA ARG A 166 -17.99 4.16 16.89
C ARG A 166 -16.67 4.66 17.46
N ALA A 167 -15.68 3.79 17.61
CA ALA A 167 -14.36 4.16 18.10
C ALA A 167 -13.69 5.23 17.22
N SER A 168 -13.91 5.20 15.90
CA SER A 168 -13.42 6.27 15.02
C SER A 168 -14.08 7.62 15.27
N ALA A 169 -15.38 7.67 15.55
CA ALA A 169 -16.09 8.91 15.81
C ALA A 169 -15.68 9.51 17.17
N GLU A 170 -15.48 8.66 18.18
CA GLU A 170 -14.94 9.05 19.49
C GLU A 170 -13.52 9.61 19.34
N LEU A 171 -12.63 8.91 18.63
CA LEU A 171 -11.26 9.38 18.38
C LEU A 171 -11.26 10.69 17.56
N ALA A 172 -12.11 10.79 16.54
CA ALA A 172 -12.19 11.98 15.70
C ALA A 172 -12.63 13.24 16.47
N ASP A 173 -13.54 13.09 17.44
CA ASP A 173 -13.94 14.17 18.35
C ASP A 173 -12.80 14.55 19.31
N GLU A 174 -12.09 13.56 19.86
CA GLU A 174 -10.95 13.78 20.77
C GLU A 174 -9.81 14.57 20.12
N ILE A 175 -9.44 14.20 18.88
CA ILE A 175 -8.30 14.82 18.18
C ILE A 175 -8.71 16.01 17.28
N GLY A 176 -10.00 16.32 17.21
CA GLY A 176 -10.52 17.45 16.42
C GLY A 176 -10.32 17.29 14.90
N VAL A 177 -10.82 16.19 14.32
CA VAL A 177 -10.71 15.95 12.88
C VAL A 177 -11.56 16.96 12.10
N ASP A 178 -10.87 17.84 11.36
CA ASP A 178 -11.49 18.77 10.42
C ASP A 178 -11.83 18.05 9.11
N GLY A 179 -13.09 17.68 8.90
CA GLY A 179 -13.53 17.03 7.66
C GLY A 179 -15.04 17.04 7.47
N SER A 180 -15.47 17.15 6.21
CA SER A 180 -16.90 17.06 5.85
C SER A 180 -17.44 15.66 6.14
N GLY A 181 -18.61 15.55 6.78
CA GLY A 181 -19.29 14.27 7.00
C GLY A 181 -19.13 13.69 8.41
N TRP A 182 -18.15 14.16 9.20
CA TRP A 182 -17.94 13.70 10.57
C TRP A 182 -19.08 14.07 11.53
N PRO A 183 -19.61 15.31 11.51
CA PRO A 183 -20.80 15.65 12.31
C PRO A 183 -22.02 14.81 11.94
N GLU A 184 -22.22 14.53 10.65
CA GLU A 184 -23.31 13.69 10.16
C GLU A 184 -23.15 12.23 10.59
N LEU A 185 -21.92 11.70 10.58
CA LEU A 185 -21.60 10.36 11.06
C LEU A 185 -21.91 10.22 12.56
N SER A 186 -21.47 11.18 13.38
CA SER A 186 -21.75 11.17 14.83
C SER A 186 -23.26 11.24 15.11
N ALA A 187 -24.00 12.10 14.41
CA ALA A 187 -25.45 12.17 14.53
C ALA A 187 -26.14 10.86 14.08
N ALA A 188 -25.65 10.20 13.03
CA ALA A 188 -26.17 8.91 12.58
C ALA A 188 -25.93 7.80 13.61
N LEU A 189 -24.76 7.80 14.26
CA LEU A 189 -24.44 6.87 15.35
C LEU A 189 -25.37 7.06 16.56
N ASP A 190 -25.61 8.30 16.99
CA ASP A 190 -26.53 8.62 18.09
C ASP A 190 -27.97 8.18 17.79
N ASN A 191 -28.43 8.40 16.56
CA ASN A 191 -29.75 7.97 16.12
C ASN A 191 -29.86 6.44 16.02
N SER A 192 -28.79 5.75 15.59
CA SER A 192 -28.75 4.29 15.50
C SER A 192 -28.79 3.60 16.86
N ALA A 193 -28.20 4.23 17.90
CA ALA A 193 -28.30 3.76 19.27
C ALA A 193 -29.73 3.83 19.82
N ASN A 194 -30.56 4.71 19.24
CA ASN A 194 -31.93 4.99 19.68
C ASN A 194 -33.01 4.36 18.79
N ALA A 195 -32.63 3.69 17.69
CA ALA A 195 -33.56 3.09 16.74
C ALA A 195 -33.70 1.57 16.95
N PRO A 196 -34.92 0.99 16.96
CA PRO A 196 -35.08 -0.46 16.92
C PRO A 196 -34.54 -1.01 15.59
N ALA A 197 -33.74 -2.08 15.66
CA ALA A 197 -33.15 -2.71 14.49
C ALA A 197 -34.24 -3.27 13.54
N VAL A 198 -34.54 -2.52 12.48
CA VAL A 198 -35.35 -3.02 11.37
C VAL A 198 -34.41 -3.74 10.40
N PRO A 199 -34.68 -4.99 10.02
CA PRO A 199 -33.86 -5.68 9.03
C PRO A 199 -34.00 -4.98 7.67
N SER A 200 -32.95 -4.34 7.19
CA SER A 200 -32.85 -3.84 5.83
C SER A 200 -32.51 -5.02 4.90
N GLY A 201 -33.50 -5.46 4.12
CA GLY A 201 -33.29 -6.41 3.05
C GLY A 201 -32.39 -5.80 1.97
N ARG A 202 -31.20 -6.38 1.80
CA ARG A 202 -30.24 -6.01 0.77
C ARG A 202 -30.80 -6.41 -0.60
N GLN A 203 -31.11 -5.43 -1.44
CA GLN A 203 -31.28 -5.63 -2.89
C GLN A 203 -29.95 -5.30 -3.55
N ASP A 204 -29.23 -6.33 -3.98
CA ASP A 204 -28.05 -6.15 -4.81
C ASP A 204 -28.51 -5.93 -6.26
N ASP A 205 -28.54 -4.68 -6.68
CA ASP A 205 -28.70 -4.29 -8.10
C ASP A 205 -27.40 -4.59 -8.85
N TYR A 206 -27.25 -5.82 -9.32
CA TYR A 206 -26.17 -6.20 -10.22
C TYR A 206 -26.48 -5.71 -11.64
N ALA A 207 -25.92 -4.56 -12.02
CA ALA A 207 -25.83 -4.15 -13.42
C ALA A 207 -24.68 -4.91 -14.12
N LEU A 208 -25.03 -5.96 -14.87
CA LEU A 208 -24.11 -6.77 -15.65
C LEU A 208 -23.72 -6.01 -16.94
N ALA A 209 -22.69 -5.18 -16.87
CA ALA A 209 -22.11 -4.53 -18.05
C ALA A 209 -21.03 -5.42 -18.68
N ALA A 210 -21.46 -6.41 -19.48
CA ALA A 210 -20.56 -7.11 -20.40
C ALA A 210 -20.35 -6.24 -21.65
N GLY A 211 -19.39 -5.32 -21.59
CA GLY A 211 -18.98 -4.50 -22.72
C GLY A 211 -17.55 -4.84 -23.15
N SER A 212 -17.38 -5.85 -23.99
CA SER A 212 -16.13 -6.07 -24.72
C SER A 212 -16.23 -5.42 -26.09
N ASP A 213 -15.96 -4.12 -26.17
CA ASP A 213 -15.55 -3.51 -27.44
C ASP A 213 -14.04 -3.68 -27.59
N ALA A 214 -13.63 -4.93 -27.80
CA ALA A 214 -12.40 -5.19 -28.51
C ALA A 214 -12.69 -4.89 -29.99
N ALA A 215 -12.48 -3.64 -30.40
CA ALA A 215 -12.39 -3.34 -31.81
C ALA A 215 -11.35 -4.30 -32.44
N PRO A 216 -11.67 -5.01 -33.54
CA PRO A 216 -10.69 -5.82 -34.24
C PRO A 216 -9.62 -4.88 -34.81
N GLY A 217 -8.52 -4.73 -34.07
CA GLY A 217 -7.37 -3.94 -34.48
C GLY A 217 -6.50 -4.72 -35.46
N THR A 218 -5.96 -4.00 -36.44
CA THR A 218 -4.89 -4.38 -37.35
C THR A 218 -3.83 -5.30 -36.72
N ALA A 219 -3.26 -6.22 -37.52
CA ALA A 219 -2.23 -7.16 -37.09
C ALA A 219 -1.12 -6.43 -36.31
N ALA A 220 -0.87 -6.86 -35.07
CA ALA A 220 0.16 -6.26 -34.22
C ALA A 220 1.55 -6.60 -34.78
N ILE A 221 2.42 -5.58 -34.89
CA ILE A 221 3.81 -5.73 -35.34
C ILE A 221 4.64 -6.47 -34.27
N GLY A 222 4.38 -6.14 -33.01
CA GLY A 222 4.98 -6.77 -31.83
C GLY A 222 4.01 -6.72 -30.66
N ARG A 223 4.16 -7.61 -29.69
CA ARG A 223 3.36 -7.63 -28.47
C ARG A 223 4.13 -8.28 -27.33
N GLY A 224 3.72 -7.98 -26.12
CA GLY A 224 4.22 -8.64 -24.93
C GLY A 224 3.48 -8.17 -23.68
N VAL A 225 4.05 -8.54 -22.55
CA VAL A 225 3.55 -8.20 -21.22
C VAL A 225 4.69 -7.64 -20.37
N ALA A 226 4.32 -6.88 -19.35
CA ALA A 226 5.19 -6.42 -18.28
C ALA A 226 4.40 -6.43 -16.96
N SER A 227 5.10 -6.27 -15.85
CA SER A 227 4.51 -6.18 -14.51
C SER A 227 4.62 -4.77 -13.96
N ILE A 228 3.68 -4.39 -13.09
CA ILE A 228 3.77 -3.16 -12.32
C ILE A 228 4.81 -3.35 -11.22
N ASN A 229 5.79 -2.46 -11.14
CA ASN A 229 6.62 -2.31 -9.96
C ASN A 229 5.81 -1.55 -8.92
N TRP A 230 5.51 -2.17 -7.78
CA TRP A 230 4.59 -1.58 -6.80
C TRP A 230 5.16 -0.28 -6.25
N ALA A 231 6.47 -0.21 -6.04
CA ALA A 231 7.15 1.02 -5.60
C ALA A 231 7.14 2.16 -6.63
N ALA A 232 6.75 1.89 -7.88
CA ALA A 232 6.73 2.90 -8.95
C ALA A 232 5.41 3.68 -9.00
N VAL A 233 4.35 3.20 -8.35
CA VAL A 233 2.97 3.68 -8.54
C VAL A 233 2.30 3.98 -7.20
N PRO A 234 1.24 4.82 -7.19
CA PRO A 234 0.43 4.98 -6.00
C PRO A 234 -0.28 3.67 -5.59
N PRO A 235 -0.49 3.44 -4.29
CA PRO A 235 -1.11 2.22 -3.79
C PRO A 235 -2.56 2.07 -4.25
N GLY A 236 -2.99 0.81 -4.42
CA GLY A 236 -4.40 0.47 -4.64
C GLY A 236 -4.98 0.82 -6.02
N ILE A 237 -4.18 1.29 -6.98
CA ILE A 237 -4.66 1.60 -8.34
C ILE A 237 -4.64 0.36 -9.24
N PHE A 238 -3.50 -0.31 -9.34
CA PHE A 238 -3.28 -1.40 -10.29
C PHE A 238 -3.44 -2.79 -9.68
N ASP A 239 -3.80 -3.76 -10.52
CA ASP A 239 -3.75 -5.18 -10.14
C ASP A 239 -2.29 -5.58 -9.89
N ALA A 240 -2.00 -6.04 -8.67
CA ALA A 240 -0.65 -6.37 -8.22
C ALA A 240 -0.09 -7.69 -8.80
N ALA A 241 -0.85 -8.41 -9.64
CA ALA A 241 -0.35 -9.60 -10.29
C ALA A 241 0.82 -9.32 -11.25
N GLU A 242 1.61 -10.36 -11.55
CA GLU A 242 2.58 -10.32 -12.64
C GLU A 242 1.88 -10.27 -14.00
N ASP A 243 2.58 -9.71 -14.98
CA ASP A 243 2.17 -9.71 -16.38
C ASP A 243 0.80 -9.02 -16.59
N THR A 244 0.54 -7.95 -15.83
CA THR A 244 -0.72 -7.15 -15.81
C THR A 244 -0.66 -5.90 -16.69
N VAL A 245 0.49 -5.62 -17.31
CA VAL A 245 0.65 -4.57 -18.31
C VAL A 245 0.81 -5.22 -19.67
N GLU A 246 -0.23 -5.16 -20.48
CA GLU A 246 -0.18 -5.61 -21.87
C GLU A 246 0.32 -4.47 -22.74
N TRP A 247 1.17 -4.79 -23.72
CA TRP A 247 1.59 -3.83 -24.72
C TRP A 247 1.60 -4.46 -26.11
N ARG A 248 1.32 -3.63 -27.11
CA ARG A 248 1.40 -4.02 -28.52
C ARG A 248 1.85 -2.84 -29.37
N VAL A 249 2.62 -3.13 -30.40
CA VAL A 249 3.02 -2.16 -31.42
C VAL A 249 2.08 -2.27 -32.60
N ALA A 250 1.57 -1.14 -33.06
CA ALA A 250 0.67 -1.06 -34.19
C ALA A 250 0.89 0.24 -34.98
N VAL A 251 0.36 0.26 -36.19
CA VAL A 251 0.32 1.46 -37.03
C VAL A 251 -1.01 2.18 -36.82
N SER A 252 -0.96 3.49 -36.62
CA SER A 252 -2.12 4.38 -36.55
C SER A 252 -1.96 5.51 -37.57
N GLY A 253 -2.57 5.35 -38.75
CA GLY A 253 -2.33 6.26 -39.86
C GLY A 253 -0.85 6.20 -40.30
N PRO A 254 -0.11 7.32 -40.33
CA PRO A 254 1.30 7.32 -40.73
C PRO A 254 2.28 7.05 -39.57
N THR A 255 1.79 6.86 -38.33
CA THR A 255 2.66 6.74 -37.14
C THR A 255 2.66 5.33 -36.58
N VAL A 256 3.83 4.87 -36.14
CA VAL A 256 3.95 3.66 -35.33
C VAL A 256 3.79 4.02 -33.86
N ILE A 257 2.90 3.32 -33.19
CA ILE A 257 2.55 3.54 -31.78
C ILE A 257 2.70 2.25 -30.98
N ALA A 258 3.01 2.38 -29.69
CA ALA A 258 2.78 1.33 -28.71
C ALA A 258 1.47 1.63 -27.96
N VAL A 259 0.55 0.68 -27.97
CA VAL A 259 -0.66 0.71 -27.16
C VAL A 259 -0.38 -0.08 -25.89
N VAL A 260 -0.45 0.58 -24.74
CA VAL A 260 -0.21 0.00 -23.42
C VAL A 260 -1.53 -0.05 -22.65
N ARG A 261 -1.77 -1.16 -21.94
CA ARG A 261 -2.91 -1.35 -21.07
C ARG A 261 -2.47 -1.99 -19.76
N ALA A 262 -2.54 -1.23 -18.68
CA ALA A 262 -2.33 -1.72 -17.31
C ALA A 262 -3.69 -2.09 -16.69
N ALA A 263 -3.76 -3.23 -16.01
CA ALA A 263 -4.96 -3.64 -15.28
C ALA A 263 -5.17 -2.77 -14.03
N VAL A 264 -6.33 -2.11 -13.93
CA VAL A 264 -6.75 -1.28 -12.78
C VAL A 264 -7.70 -2.09 -11.89
N ILE A 265 -7.56 -2.01 -10.57
CA ILE A 265 -8.34 -2.79 -9.60
C ILE A 265 -9.17 -1.95 -8.62
N GLY A 266 -8.66 -0.79 -8.19
CA GLY A 266 -9.25 0.01 -7.13
C GLY A 266 -10.11 1.19 -7.62
N PRO A 267 -10.64 1.99 -6.67
CA PRO A 267 -11.55 3.10 -6.97
C PRO A 267 -10.82 4.34 -7.51
N HIS A 268 -9.51 4.44 -7.30
CA HIS A 268 -8.70 5.58 -7.74
C HIS A 268 -8.31 5.44 -9.22
N PRO A 269 -8.44 6.51 -10.02
CA PRO A 269 -8.11 6.46 -11.44
C PRO A 269 -6.59 6.41 -11.67
N ALA A 270 -6.16 5.76 -12.76
CA ALA A 270 -4.75 5.69 -13.16
C ALA A 270 -4.24 6.94 -13.90
N THR A 271 -5.05 8.01 -13.95
CA THR A 271 -4.80 9.21 -14.76
C THR A 271 -3.43 9.83 -14.47
N ASP A 272 -2.77 10.29 -15.53
CA ASP A 272 -1.49 11.02 -15.50
C ASP A 272 -0.29 10.23 -14.96
N ILE A 273 -0.44 8.92 -14.72
CA ILE A 273 0.68 8.05 -14.36
C ILE A 273 1.53 7.80 -15.62
N ALA A 274 2.81 8.17 -15.54
CA ALA A 274 3.73 8.09 -16.67
C ALA A 274 3.92 6.65 -17.17
N VAL A 275 4.05 6.49 -18.49
CA VAL A 275 4.41 5.24 -19.16
C VAL A 275 5.63 5.49 -20.01
N ARG A 276 6.62 4.60 -19.90
CA ARG A 276 7.80 4.56 -20.77
C ARG A 276 7.87 3.22 -21.47
N VAL A 277 8.00 3.25 -22.80
CA VAL A 277 8.26 2.08 -23.63
C VAL A 277 9.66 2.22 -24.20
N GLN A 278 10.47 1.17 -24.11
CA GLN A 278 11.81 1.14 -24.68
C GLN A 278 12.12 -0.24 -25.25
N SER A 279 12.65 -0.29 -26.47
CA SER A 279 13.05 -1.50 -27.17
C SER A 279 14.30 -1.19 -27.99
N GLY A 280 15.48 -1.50 -27.44
CA GLY A 280 16.75 -1.05 -28.01
C GLY A 280 16.80 0.48 -28.16
N ASP A 281 17.01 0.93 -29.39
CA ASP A 281 17.08 2.34 -29.79
C ASP A 281 15.70 3.00 -30.02
N VAL A 282 14.62 2.22 -29.96
CA VAL A 282 13.25 2.73 -30.09
C VAL A 282 12.69 3.03 -28.70
N ALA A 283 12.13 4.22 -28.52
CA ALA A 283 11.53 4.62 -27.25
C ALA A 283 10.28 5.49 -27.42
N GLY A 284 9.54 5.66 -26.33
CA GLY A 284 8.45 6.60 -26.26
C GLY A 284 7.93 6.78 -24.85
N THR A 285 7.25 7.90 -24.61
CA THR A 285 6.63 8.21 -23.32
C THR A 285 5.21 8.70 -23.51
N ALA A 286 4.32 8.36 -22.58
CA ALA A 286 2.97 8.88 -22.49
C ALA A 286 2.52 8.92 -21.02
N ALA A 287 1.25 9.20 -20.78
CA ALA A 287 0.61 9.02 -19.49
C ALA A 287 -0.66 8.17 -19.66
N LEU A 288 -1.02 7.45 -18.60
CA LEU A 288 -2.22 6.63 -18.56
C LEU A 288 -3.48 7.49 -18.49
N ASP A 289 -4.54 7.01 -19.14
CA ASP A 289 -5.90 7.45 -18.89
C ASP A 289 -6.46 6.85 -17.58
N ALA A 290 -7.64 7.30 -17.17
CA ALA A 290 -8.29 6.82 -15.94
C ALA A 290 -8.52 5.30 -15.88
N ARG A 291 -8.53 4.61 -17.03
CA ARG A 291 -8.76 3.16 -17.16
C ARG A 291 -7.46 2.37 -17.37
N GLY A 292 -6.30 3.00 -17.23
CA GLY A 292 -5.01 2.34 -17.39
C GLY A 292 -4.59 2.12 -18.85
N GLY A 293 -5.17 2.84 -19.82
CA GLY A 293 -4.73 2.84 -21.21
C GLY A 293 -3.74 3.96 -21.53
N ALA A 294 -2.75 3.70 -22.38
CA ALA A 294 -1.91 4.74 -22.99
C ALA A 294 -1.62 4.43 -24.46
N VAL A 295 -1.52 5.50 -25.27
CA VAL A 295 -1.01 5.45 -26.64
C VAL A 295 0.31 6.20 -26.68
N VAL A 296 1.38 5.48 -26.95
CA VAL A 296 2.75 5.98 -26.94
C VAL A 296 3.24 6.11 -28.37
N ALA A 297 3.56 7.33 -28.79
CA ALA A 297 4.24 7.54 -30.06
C ALA A 297 5.68 7.03 -29.95
N LEU A 298 6.11 6.18 -30.90
CA LEU A 298 7.45 5.62 -30.91
C LEU A 298 8.38 6.44 -31.77
N VAL A 299 9.58 6.68 -31.24
CA VAL A 299 10.67 7.39 -31.92
C VAL A 299 11.93 6.55 -32.01
N ASP A 300 12.75 6.80 -33.02
CA ASP A 300 14.08 6.19 -33.19
C ASP A 300 15.15 6.84 -32.28
N ALA A 301 16.39 6.37 -32.37
CA ALA A 301 17.53 6.91 -31.61
C ALA A 301 17.80 8.41 -31.85
N GLN A 302 17.31 8.97 -32.98
CA GLN A 302 17.44 10.39 -33.31
C GLN A 302 16.22 11.20 -32.89
N GLY A 303 15.24 10.58 -32.21
CA GLY A 303 14.00 11.22 -31.79
C GLY A 303 13.01 11.47 -32.94
N ARG A 304 13.19 10.82 -34.09
CA ARG A 304 12.28 10.93 -35.24
C ARG A 304 11.19 9.87 -35.14
N ALA A 305 10.01 10.17 -35.67
CA ALA A 305 8.92 9.20 -35.72
C ALA A 305 9.36 7.91 -36.41
N LEU A 306 9.11 6.77 -35.76
CA LEU A 306 9.48 5.46 -36.28
C LEU A 306 8.70 5.14 -37.56
N LEU A 307 9.41 4.70 -38.60
CA LEU A 307 8.80 4.27 -39.86
C LEU A 307 8.22 2.85 -39.72
N GLU A 308 7.14 2.58 -40.45
CA GLU A 308 6.50 1.26 -40.44
C GLU A 308 7.46 0.14 -40.87
N SER A 309 8.27 0.36 -41.92
CA SER A 309 9.25 -0.63 -42.38
C SER A 309 10.29 -0.97 -41.32
N ASP A 310 10.72 0.03 -40.54
CA ASP A 310 11.71 -0.16 -39.48
C ASP A 310 11.07 -0.91 -38.31
N ALA A 311 9.81 -0.61 -37.99
CA ALA A 311 9.05 -1.33 -36.99
C ALA A 311 8.87 -2.82 -37.32
N TRP A 312 8.60 -3.18 -38.58
CA TRP A 312 8.50 -4.59 -39.00
C TRP A 312 9.84 -5.35 -38.95
N ASN A 313 10.95 -4.64 -39.12
CA ASN A 313 12.29 -5.20 -39.07
C ASN A 313 12.92 -5.17 -37.65
N HIS A 314 12.23 -4.57 -36.68
CA HIS A 314 12.69 -4.42 -35.30
C HIS A 314 12.39 -5.67 -34.46
N ASP A 315 13.32 -6.04 -33.58
CA ASP A 315 13.16 -7.15 -32.63
C ASP A 315 12.42 -6.67 -31.38
N TRP A 316 11.11 -6.93 -31.31
CA TRP A 316 10.24 -6.48 -30.21
C TRP A 316 10.26 -7.30 -28.91
N PRO A 317 10.57 -8.60 -28.85
CA PRO A 317 10.66 -9.36 -27.60
C PRO A 317 11.47 -8.70 -26.46
N PRO A 318 12.62 -8.03 -26.67
CA PRO A 318 13.36 -7.33 -25.61
C PRO A 318 12.77 -5.96 -25.21
N THR A 319 11.46 -5.74 -25.36
CA THR A 319 10.81 -4.47 -25.00
C THR A 319 10.57 -4.37 -23.49
N SER A 320 11.00 -3.26 -22.90
CA SER A 320 10.71 -2.85 -21.53
C SER A 320 9.57 -1.83 -21.52
N VAL A 321 8.53 -2.11 -20.72
CA VAL A 321 7.45 -1.15 -20.43
C VAL A 321 7.45 -0.87 -18.94
N VAL A 322 7.60 0.40 -18.58
CA VAL A 322 7.61 0.88 -17.20
C VAL A 322 6.43 1.82 -16.99
N VAL A 323 5.63 1.54 -15.96
CA VAL A 323 4.52 2.38 -15.52
C VAL A 323 4.92 3.02 -14.18
N GLY A 324 4.77 4.34 -14.07
CA GLY A 324 5.16 5.10 -12.90
C GLY A 324 6.64 5.49 -12.87
N ALA A 325 7.19 5.63 -11.67
CA ALA A 325 8.57 6.01 -11.44
C ALA A 325 9.57 4.94 -11.92
N GLY A 326 10.78 5.36 -12.30
CA GLY A 326 11.85 4.47 -12.78
C GLY A 326 12.56 3.73 -11.65
N VAL A 327 11.84 2.92 -10.89
CA VAL A 327 12.38 2.07 -9.83
C VAL A 327 12.47 0.62 -10.30
N SER A 328 13.49 -0.11 -9.81
CA SER A 328 13.63 -1.54 -10.03
C SER A 328 13.08 -2.29 -8.83
N GLU A 329 12.30 -3.34 -9.09
CA GLU A 329 11.72 -4.20 -8.09
C GLU A 329 11.73 -5.63 -8.62
N ALA A 330 12.28 -6.56 -7.84
CA ALA A 330 12.45 -7.94 -8.29
C ALA A 330 11.13 -8.71 -8.22
N ARG A 331 10.88 -9.55 -9.22
CA ARG A 331 9.68 -10.41 -9.29
C ARG A 331 9.61 -11.37 -8.12
N GLU A 332 10.76 -11.89 -7.69
CA GLU A 332 10.88 -12.83 -6.58
C GLU A 332 10.36 -12.24 -5.27
N ILE A 333 10.59 -10.93 -5.06
CA ILE A 333 10.10 -10.20 -3.89
C ILE A 333 8.57 -10.09 -3.91
N ARG A 334 7.99 -9.71 -5.06
CA ARG A 334 6.54 -9.64 -5.22
C ARG A 334 5.88 -11.01 -5.06
N ASP A 335 6.51 -12.06 -5.59
CA ASP A 335 6.05 -13.45 -5.42
C ASP A 335 6.04 -13.85 -3.95
N GLN A 336 7.11 -13.57 -3.22
CA GLN A 336 7.22 -13.84 -1.78
C GLN A 336 6.11 -13.13 -0.99
N ILE A 337 5.86 -11.85 -1.28
CA ILE A 337 4.83 -11.06 -0.58
C ILE A 337 3.43 -11.56 -0.90
N ARG A 338 3.13 -11.86 -2.17
CA ARG A 338 1.82 -12.43 -2.56
C ARG A 338 1.59 -13.77 -1.88
N GLN A 339 2.62 -14.61 -1.76
CA GLN A 339 2.52 -15.87 -1.02
C GLN A 339 2.24 -15.63 0.48
N TRP A 340 2.98 -14.72 1.11
CA TRP A 340 2.77 -14.36 2.51
C TRP A 340 1.36 -13.82 2.78
N VAL A 341 0.86 -12.93 1.92
CA VAL A 341 -0.52 -12.39 2.01
C VAL A 341 -1.56 -13.48 1.88
N ARG A 342 -1.40 -14.41 0.93
CA ARG A 342 -2.33 -15.56 0.79
C ARG A 342 -2.36 -16.41 2.05
N THR A 343 -1.21 -16.75 2.62
CA THR A 343 -1.16 -17.48 3.90
C THR A 343 -1.84 -16.72 5.03
N ARG A 344 -1.68 -15.39 5.07
CA ARG A 344 -2.30 -14.52 6.07
C ARG A 344 -3.83 -14.43 5.90
N LEU A 345 -4.35 -14.50 4.68
CA LEU A 345 -5.79 -14.57 4.43
C LEU A 345 -6.37 -15.96 4.74
N ASP A 346 -5.65 -17.02 4.40
CA ASP A 346 -6.08 -18.41 4.68
C ASP A 346 -6.13 -18.68 6.19
N GLN A 347 -5.17 -18.12 6.94
CA GLN A 347 -5.04 -18.27 8.39
C GLN A 347 -4.71 -16.91 9.02
N PRO A 348 -5.70 -16.04 9.23
CA PRO A 348 -5.50 -14.74 9.87
C PRO A 348 -4.82 -14.89 11.23
N PRO A 349 -3.65 -14.26 11.44
CA PRO A 349 -2.97 -14.31 12.72
C PRO A 349 -3.73 -13.49 13.77
N GLN A 350 -3.36 -13.68 15.04
CA GLN A 350 -4.01 -12.99 16.16
C GLN A 350 -3.92 -11.45 16.06
N ASP A 351 -2.88 -10.94 15.40
CA ASP A 351 -2.66 -9.50 15.17
C ASP A 351 -3.28 -8.98 13.85
N ALA A 352 -4.10 -9.79 13.18
CA ALA A 352 -4.79 -9.39 11.96
C ALA A 352 -5.70 -8.16 12.19
N PHE A 353 -5.68 -7.26 11.21
CA PHE A 353 -6.60 -6.14 11.14
C PHE A 353 -8.00 -6.67 10.77
N LEU A 354 -9.05 -5.99 11.24
CA LEU A 354 -10.43 -6.34 10.90
C LEU A 354 -10.64 -6.32 9.38
N ALA A 355 -10.02 -5.38 8.66
CA ALA A 355 -10.07 -5.33 7.20
C ALA A 355 -9.55 -6.63 6.54
N GLU A 356 -8.51 -7.25 7.11
CA GLU A 356 -7.97 -8.53 6.62
C GLU A 356 -8.91 -9.69 6.92
N ILE A 357 -9.49 -9.71 8.13
CA ILE A 357 -10.44 -10.74 8.56
C ILE A 357 -11.68 -10.72 7.65
N LEU A 358 -12.23 -9.54 7.39
CA LEU A 358 -13.39 -9.38 6.50
C LEU A 358 -13.05 -9.77 5.05
N ALA A 359 -11.86 -9.43 4.57
CA ALA A 359 -11.39 -9.84 3.25
C ALA A 359 -11.30 -11.36 3.13
N ALA A 360 -10.74 -12.04 4.14
CA ALA A 360 -10.68 -13.49 4.22
C ALA A 360 -12.08 -14.12 4.25
N GLU A 361 -12.99 -13.60 5.08
CA GLU A 361 -14.37 -14.08 5.20
C GLU A 361 -15.18 -13.91 3.91
N SER A 362 -14.94 -12.84 3.14
CA SER A 362 -15.64 -12.57 1.87
C SER A 362 -15.25 -13.50 0.72
N THR A 363 -14.17 -14.24 0.87
CA THR A 363 -13.66 -15.17 -0.14
C THR A 363 -14.39 -16.54 -0.10
N TYR A 364 -15.22 -16.76 0.93
CA TYR A 364 -15.97 -18.01 1.16
C TYR A 364 -17.48 -17.83 0.96
#